data_AF-A0A6C2CBG2-F1
#
_entry.id   AF-A0A6C2CBG2-F1
#
_cell.length_a   1.000
_cell.length_b   1.000
_cell.length_c   1.000
_cell.angle_alpha   90.00
_cell.angle_beta   90.00
_cell.angle_gamma   90.00
#
_symmetry.space_group_name_H-M   'P 1'
#
loop_
_entity.id
_entity.type
_entity.pdbx_description
1 polymer ?
#
loop_
_entity_poly.entity_id
_entity_poly.type
_entity_poly.pdbx_seq_one_letter_code
_entity_poly.pdbx_strand_id
1 'polypeptide(L)'
;MIAPNWQPIEALPFIAGMLDDQLHSVRQQVENLERARHRPGVLDSETVSRLQAVFGEQQDLLPVFREQLVRWLELPLDEHQRLEINRLNAVLDQMQDAIRRILSVAENRR
;
A
#
# COMPACT_ATOMS: atom_id res chain seq x y z
N MET A 1 -20.01 10.49 8.28
CA MET A 1 -18.84 9.96 7.54
C MET A 1 -18.25 11.11 6.76
N ILE A 2 -16.99 11.47 7.02
CA ILE A 2 -16.26 12.44 6.20
C ILE A 2 -15.88 11.68 4.93
N ALA A 3 -16.40 12.10 3.77
CA ALA A 3 -16.02 11.48 2.50
C ALA A 3 -14.54 11.78 2.20
N PRO A 4 -13.80 10.86 1.55
CA PRO A 4 -12.44 11.15 1.10
C PRO A 4 -12.40 12.42 0.25
N ASN A 5 -11.35 13.23 0.43
CA ASN A 5 -11.12 14.37 -0.43
C ASN A 5 -10.53 13.90 -1.76
N TRP A 6 -11.37 13.80 -2.80
CA TRP A 6 -10.95 13.37 -4.13
C TRP A 6 -10.03 14.39 -4.78
N GLN A 7 -8.96 13.91 -5.39
CA GLN A 7 -7.91 14.71 -6.01
C GLN A 7 -8.17 14.91 -7.51
N PRO A 8 -7.79 16.07 -8.07
CA PRO A 8 -7.91 16.33 -9.49
C PRO A 8 -6.79 15.61 -10.26
N ILE A 9 -6.94 15.41 -11.58
CA ILE A 9 -6.00 14.58 -12.39
C ILE A 9 -4.57 15.14 -12.40
N GLU A 10 -4.41 16.44 -12.18
CA GLU A 10 -3.12 17.13 -12.04
C GLU A 10 -2.29 16.61 -10.87
N ALA A 11 -2.92 15.95 -9.89
CA ALA A 11 -2.24 15.30 -8.78
C ALA A 11 -1.64 13.92 -9.15
N LEU A 12 -1.94 13.38 -10.35
CA LEU A 12 -1.48 12.05 -10.78
C LEU A 12 0.04 11.85 -10.61
N PRO A 13 0.93 12.77 -11.05
CA PRO A 13 2.38 12.57 -10.89
C PRO A 13 2.81 12.50 -9.42
N PHE A 14 2.19 13.29 -8.56
CA PHE A 14 2.49 13.30 -7.13
C PHE A 14 2.03 12.00 -6.46
N ILE A 15 0.78 11.58 -6.72
CA ILE A 15 0.25 10.32 -6.17
C ILE A 15 1.04 9.13 -6.71
N ALA A 16 1.47 9.15 -7.97
CA ALA A 16 2.29 8.11 -8.56
C ALA A 16 3.61 7.92 -7.81
N GLY A 17 4.38 9.01 -7.63
CA GLY A 17 5.64 8.96 -6.88
C GLY A 17 5.45 8.50 -5.43
N MET A 18 4.41 9.01 -4.76
CA MET A 18 4.09 8.59 -3.40
C MET A 18 3.77 7.09 -3.30
N LEU A 19 2.99 6.54 -4.24
CA LEU A 19 2.66 5.11 -4.26
C LEU A 19 3.87 4.24 -4.60
N ASP A 20 4.77 4.70 -5.47
CA ASP A 20 6.02 4.00 -5.77
C ASP A 20 6.96 3.94 -4.55
N ASP A 21 7.13 5.07 -3.85
CA ASP A 21 7.90 5.15 -2.61
C ASP A 21 7.29 4.25 -1.52
N GLN A 22 5.96 4.26 -1.39
CA GLN A 22 5.26 3.41 -0.44
C GLN A 22 5.43 1.93 -0.78
N LEU A 23 5.31 1.54 -2.06
CA LEU A 23 5.55 0.16 -2.49
C LEU A 23 6.99 -0.28 -2.18
N HIS A 24 7.98 0.59 -2.43
CA HIS A 24 9.38 0.32 -2.05
C HIS A 24 9.51 0.09 -0.55
N SER A 25 8.93 0.96 0.27
CA SER A 25 8.97 0.86 1.73
C SER A 25 8.34 -0.44 2.24
N VAL A 26 7.13 -0.77 1.76
CA VAL A 26 6.42 -2.00 2.19
C VAL A 26 7.23 -3.24 1.79
N ARG A 27 7.85 -3.27 0.60
CA ARG A 27 8.72 -4.37 0.16
C ARG A 27 9.95 -4.53 1.06
N GLN A 28 10.61 -3.43 1.42
CA GLN A 28 11.73 -3.49 2.36
C GLN A 28 11.30 -4.07 3.71
N GLN A 29 10.09 -3.74 4.17
CA GLN A 29 9.56 -4.29 5.42
C GLN A 29 9.27 -5.79 5.31
N VAL A 30 8.76 -6.28 4.19
CA VAL A 30 8.64 -7.74 3.93
C VAL A 30 10.01 -8.41 4.05
N GLU A 31 11.04 -7.90 3.36
CA GLU A 31 12.38 -8.49 3.41
C GLU A 31 12.97 -8.50 4.83
N ASN A 32 12.80 -7.41 5.57
CA ASN A 32 13.29 -7.31 6.95
C ASN A 32 12.63 -8.35 7.86
N LEU A 33 11.30 -8.51 7.73
CA LEU A 33 10.55 -9.50 8.50
C LEU A 33 10.92 -10.93 8.13
N GLU A 34 11.17 -11.22 6.86
CA GLU A 34 11.63 -12.54 6.42
C GLU A 34 12.99 -12.89 7.01
N ARG A 35 13.93 -11.94 7.02
CA ARG A 35 15.23 -12.12 7.68
C ARG A 35 15.08 -12.31 9.19
N ALA A 36 14.17 -11.57 9.82
CA ALA A 36 13.90 -11.66 11.25
C ALA A 36 13.18 -12.96 11.65
N ARG A 37 12.36 -13.56 10.77
CA ARG A 37 11.63 -14.81 11.02
C ARG A 37 12.55 -15.97 11.41
N HIS A 38 13.79 -15.97 10.91
CA HIS A 38 14.79 -17.01 11.21
C HIS A 38 15.57 -16.77 12.51
N ARG A 39 15.22 -15.73 13.29
CA ARG A 39 15.87 -15.39 14.56
C ARG A 39 14.84 -15.42 15.71
N PRO A 40 14.92 -16.42 16.62
CA PRO A 40 14.03 -16.48 17.79
C PRO A 40 14.12 -15.18 18.61
N GLY A 41 12.98 -14.64 19.03
CA GLY A 41 12.91 -13.45 19.91
C GLY A 41 12.98 -12.07 19.24
N VAL A 42 13.18 -11.96 17.91
CA VAL A 42 13.33 -10.64 17.25
C VAL A 42 12.02 -9.87 17.05
N LEU A 43 10.87 -10.55 16.95
CA LEU A 43 9.55 -9.90 16.88
C LEU A 43 8.85 -10.02 18.23
N ASP A 44 9.14 -9.10 19.14
CA ASP A 44 8.38 -8.99 20.38
C ASP A 44 6.92 -8.59 20.13
N SER A 45 6.08 -8.72 21.16
CA SER A 45 4.66 -8.37 21.10
C SER A 45 4.42 -6.90 20.75
N GLU A 46 5.33 -6.01 21.16
CA GLU A 46 5.27 -4.58 20.81
C GLU A 46 5.45 -4.37 19.30
N THR A 47 6.45 -5.02 18.71
CA THR A 47 6.70 -4.95 17.27
C THR A 47 5.54 -5.54 16.48
N VAL A 48 4.99 -6.68 16.90
CA VAL A 48 3.79 -7.29 16.29
C VAL A 48 2.60 -6.32 16.32
N SER A 49 2.32 -5.70 17.47
CA SER A 49 1.20 -4.77 17.64
C SER A 49 1.35 -3.54 16.74
N ARG A 50 2.57 -2.99 16.64
CA ARG A 50 2.88 -1.86 15.76
C ARG A 50 2.71 -2.22 14.28
N LEU A 51 3.15 -3.40 13.86
CA LEU A 51 2.95 -3.86 12.48
C LEU A 51 1.46 -3.97 12.16
N GLN A 52 0.65 -4.54 13.06
CA GLN A 52 -0.80 -4.65 12.88
C GLN A 52 -1.47 -3.29 12.76
N ALA A 53 -1.12 -2.34 13.63
CA ALA A 53 -1.68 -0.98 13.57
C ALA A 53 -1.33 -0.27 12.26
N VAL A 54 -0.03 -0.17 11.95
CA VAL A 54 0.45 0.59 10.78
C VAL A 54 -0.02 -0.04 9.47
N PHE A 55 0.14 -1.35 9.32
CA PHE A 55 -0.20 -2.01 8.05
C PHE A 55 -1.68 -2.34 7.91
N GLY A 56 -2.42 -2.44 9.03
CA GLY A 56 -3.88 -2.47 9.02
C GLY A 56 -4.45 -1.15 8.48
N GLU A 57 -3.98 -0.02 9.00
CA GLU A 57 -4.38 1.31 8.50
C GLU A 57 -4.03 1.50 7.01
N GLN A 58 -2.83 1.10 6.58
CA GLN A 58 -2.46 1.16 5.17
C GLN A 58 -3.36 0.28 4.29
N GLN A 59 -3.73 -0.92 4.76
CA GLN A 59 -4.65 -1.80 4.04
C GLN A 59 -6.02 -1.14 3.85
N ASP A 60 -6.53 -0.47 4.90
CA ASP A 60 -7.83 0.21 4.88
C ASP A 60 -7.86 1.45 3.97
N LEU A 61 -6.69 2.03 3.67
CA LEU A 61 -6.54 3.15 2.75
C LEU A 61 -6.46 2.73 1.27
N LEU A 62 -6.03 1.50 0.95
CA LEU A 62 -5.89 1.06 -0.44
C LEU A 62 -7.18 1.19 -1.27
N PRO A 63 -8.39 0.86 -0.76
CA PRO A 63 -9.64 1.06 -1.50
C PRO A 63 -9.88 2.53 -1.89
N VAL A 64 -9.47 3.48 -1.05
CA VAL A 64 -9.62 4.92 -1.36
C VAL A 64 -8.76 5.31 -2.55
N PHE A 65 -7.51 4.83 -2.61
CA PHE A 65 -6.65 5.05 -3.78
C PHE A 65 -7.21 4.38 -5.03
N ARG A 66 -7.72 3.14 -4.93
CA ARG A 66 -8.34 2.47 -6.08
C ARG A 66 -9.54 3.25 -6.63
N GLU A 67 -10.41 3.71 -5.75
CA GLU A 67 -11.57 4.53 -6.14
C GLU A 67 -11.14 5.86 -6.77
N GLN A 68 -10.08 6.50 -6.27
CA GLN A 68 -9.50 7.69 -6.89
C GLN A 68 -9.02 7.40 -8.33
N LEU A 69 -8.35 6.26 -8.56
CA LEU A 69 -7.88 5.86 -9.89
C LEU A 69 -9.04 5.57 -10.85
N VAL A 70 -10.09 4.89 -10.37
CA VAL A 70 -11.32 4.64 -11.15
C VAL A 70 -11.96 5.96 -11.57
N ARG A 71 -12.09 6.92 -10.65
CA ARG A 71 -12.64 8.25 -10.96
C ARG A 71 -11.87 9.00 -12.04
N TRP A 72 -10.54 8.85 -12.05
CA TRP A 72 -9.73 9.45 -13.11
C TRP A 72 -9.90 8.77 -14.47
N LEU A 73 -10.16 7.47 -14.52
CA LEU A 73 -10.40 6.76 -15.79
C LEU A 73 -11.67 7.23 -16.52
N GLU A 74 -12.61 7.85 -15.81
CA GLU A 74 -13.84 8.45 -16.37
C GLU A 74 -13.61 9.84 -16.98
N LEU A 75 -12.40 10.41 -16.84
CA LEU A 75 -12.04 11.72 -17.40
C LEU A 75 -11.53 11.60 -18.85
N PRO A 76 -11.53 12.71 -19.62
CA PRO A 76 -10.85 12.77 -20.91
C PRO A 76 -9.32 12.74 -20.70
N LEU A 77 -8.76 11.53 -20.63
CA LEU A 77 -7.33 11.30 -20.42
C LEU A 77 -6.55 11.19 -21.73
N ASP A 78 -5.30 11.65 -21.72
CA ASP A 78 -4.33 11.26 -22.73
C ASP A 78 -3.83 9.81 -22.52
N GLU A 79 -3.09 9.28 -23.50
CA GLU A 79 -2.56 7.91 -23.45
C GLU A 79 -1.59 7.70 -22.28
N HIS A 80 -0.75 8.69 -21.97
CA HIS A 80 0.23 8.61 -20.89
C HIS A 80 -0.46 8.53 -19.52
N GLN A 81 -1.44 9.39 -19.27
CA GLN A 81 -2.24 9.37 -18.04
C GLN A 81 -2.97 8.04 -17.87
N ARG A 82 -3.56 7.49 -18.95
CA ARG A 82 -4.23 6.19 -18.92
C ARG A 82 -3.28 5.04 -18.60
N LEU A 83 -2.11 5.02 -19.24
CA LEU A 83 -1.07 4.03 -18.96
C LEU A 83 -0.58 4.12 -17.51
N GLU A 84 -0.39 5.34 -17.02
CA GLU A 84 0.09 5.55 -15.65
C GLU A 84 -0.95 5.10 -14.62
N ILE A 85 -2.24 5.39 -14.81
CA ILE A 85 -3.30 4.91 -13.91
C ILE A 85 -3.37 3.36 -13.92
N ASN A 86 -3.21 2.72 -15.08
CA ASN A 86 -3.15 1.26 -15.16
C ASN A 86 -1.93 0.69 -14.42
N ARG A 87 -0.77 1.35 -14.53
CA ARG A 87 0.44 0.99 -13.77
C ARG A 87 0.20 1.13 -12.27
N LEU A 88 -0.45 2.21 -11.82
CA LEU A 88 -0.77 2.44 -10.41
C LEU A 88 -1.75 1.42 -9.85
N ASN A 89 -2.70 0.92 -10.64
CA ASN A 89 -3.55 -0.20 -10.21
C ASN A 89 -2.71 -1.45 -9.88
N ALA A 90 -1.72 -1.77 -10.73
CA ALA A 90 -0.80 -2.87 -10.47
C ALA A 90 0.10 -2.59 -9.24
N VAL A 91 0.49 -1.34 -8.99
CA VAL A 91 1.21 -0.95 -7.76
C VAL A 91 0.36 -1.21 -6.53
N LEU A 92 -0.91 -0.82 -6.54
CA LEU A 92 -1.83 -1.05 -5.42
C LEU A 92 -2.07 -2.55 -5.16
N ASP A 93 -2.12 -3.38 -6.20
CA ASP A 93 -2.17 -4.84 -6.05
C ASP A 93 -0.92 -5.39 -5.34
N GLN A 94 0.26 -4.95 -5.78
CA GLN A 94 1.53 -5.37 -5.18
C GLN A 94 1.65 -4.89 -3.71
N MET A 95 1.16 -3.68 -3.40
CA MET A 95 1.11 -3.18 -2.03
C MET A 95 0.18 -4.03 -1.16
N GLN A 96 -1.01 -4.37 -1.67
CA GLN A 96 -1.98 -5.20 -0.95
C GLN A 96 -1.39 -6.58 -0.60
N ASP A 97 -0.72 -7.23 -1.54
CA ASP A 97 -0.11 -8.54 -1.31
C ASP A 97 1.07 -8.46 -0.32
N ALA A 98 1.89 -7.41 -0.42
CA ALA A 98 3.00 -7.20 0.50
C ALA A 98 2.51 -6.90 1.92
N ILE A 99 1.49 -6.06 2.07
CA ILE A 99 0.85 -5.77 3.37
C ILE A 99 0.26 -7.03 3.99
N ARG A 100 -0.47 -7.84 3.21
CA ARG A 100 -1.00 -9.14 3.69
C ARG A 100 0.09 -10.06 4.18
N ARG A 101 1.24 -10.11 3.48
CA ARG A 101 2.40 -10.90 3.89
C ARG A 101 2.95 -10.41 5.23
N ILE A 102 3.08 -9.10 5.42
CA ILE A 102 3.50 -8.51 6.71
C ILE A 102 2.55 -8.89 7.84
N LEU A 103 1.24 -8.71 7.64
CA LEU A 103 0.23 -9.01 8.64
C LEU A 103 0.19 -10.51 8.98
N SER A 104 0.39 -11.40 8.01
CA SER A 104 0.46 -12.85 8.25
C SER A 104 1.63 -13.24 9.17
N VAL A 105 2.76 -12.53 9.10
CA VAL A 105 3.90 -12.77 10.01
C VAL A 105 3.56 -12.32 11.43
N ALA A 106 2.75 -11.27 11.57
CA ALA A 106 2.27 -10.76 12.84
C ALA A 106 1.21 -11.69 13.49
N GLU A 107 0.32 -12.30 12.70
CA GLU A 107 -0.76 -13.18 13.19
C GLU A 107 -0.27 -14.56 13.67
N ASN A 108 0.82 -15.08 13.11
CA ASN A 108 1.36 -16.41 13.43
C ASN A 108 2.02 -16.53 14.82
N ARG A 109 1.91 -15.50 15.67
CA ARG A 109 2.39 -15.49 17.06
C ARG A 109 1.19 -15.37 18.02
N ARG A 110 0.42 -16.45 18.15
CA ARG A 110 -0.51 -16.68 19.26
C ARG A 110 0.04 -17.73 20.20
#